data_AF-A0A352Q6M2-F1
#
_entry.id   AF-A0A352Q6M2-F1
#
_cell.length_a   1.000
_cell.length_b   1.000
_cell.length_c   1.000
_cell.angle_alpha   90.00
_cell.angle_beta   90.00
_cell.angle_gamma   90.00
#
_symmetry.space_group_name_H-M   'P 1'
#
loop_
_entity.id
_entity.type
_entity.pdbx_description
1 polymer ?
#
loop_
_entity_poly.entity_id
_entity_poly.type
_entity_poly.pdbx_seq_one_letter_code
_entity_poly.pdbx_strand_id
1 'polypeptide(L)'
;MANEVSSGKCCIVCSIALDANTTTWYRQKNYIHKCNDCVRAEKARQGRKKYNDNPSKHLEISKKSKEKLRRENPKKYTAIQQAASSRKRAMALGLSYDLAWEYLLSISPDVCPVFFEPIKYGGGERDNMSASLDRIDPSAGYVEGNVRVISNLANIMKNNATHEQMVMFAEWVLRDVKNTQTDRIK
;
A
#
# COMPACT_ATOMS: atom_id res chain seq x y z
N MET A 1 -55.10 -21.34 34.38
CA MET A 1 -54.30 -20.84 33.24
C MET A 1 -54.00 -19.38 33.50
N ALA A 2 -52.90 -19.09 34.20
CA ALA A 2 -52.43 -17.72 34.38
C ALA A 2 -51.40 -17.46 33.29
N ASN A 3 -51.76 -16.62 32.31
CA ASN A 3 -50.84 -16.12 31.31
C ASN A 3 -49.95 -15.07 32.01
N GLU A 4 -48.78 -15.51 32.50
CA GLU A 4 -47.70 -14.61 32.86
C GLU A 4 -47.18 -13.97 31.58
N VAL A 5 -47.67 -12.78 31.26
CA VAL A 5 -47.05 -11.90 30.28
C VAL A 5 -45.70 -11.52 30.87
N SER A 6 -44.64 -12.24 30.49
CA SER A 6 -43.28 -11.84 30.78
C SER A 6 -43.09 -10.44 30.24
N SER A 7 -42.91 -9.46 31.11
CA SER A 7 -42.55 -8.09 30.75
C SER A 7 -41.13 -8.10 30.18
N GLY A 8 -41.01 -8.58 28.95
CA GLY A 8 -39.75 -8.70 28.23
C GLY A 8 -39.10 -7.34 28.12
N LYS A 9 -37.92 -7.18 28.74
CA LYS A 9 -37.15 -5.95 28.61
C LYS A 9 -36.83 -5.75 27.12
N CYS A 10 -37.02 -4.55 26.59
CA CYS A 10 -36.68 -4.23 25.20
C CYS A 10 -35.44 -3.33 25.12
N CYS A 11 -34.76 -3.36 23.97
CA CYS A 11 -33.62 -2.48 23.70
C CYS A 11 -34.08 -1.03 23.64
N ILE A 12 -33.46 -0.12 24.41
CA ILE A 12 -33.83 1.31 24.40
C ILE A 12 -33.41 2.04 23.10
N VAL A 13 -32.66 1.39 22.20
CA VAL A 13 -32.17 1.99 20.95
C VAL A 13 -32.93 1.48 19.73
N CYS A 14 -33.19 0.18 19.66
CA CYS A 14 -33.83 -0.46 18.49
C CYS A 14 -35.09 -1.26 18.82
N SER A 15 -35.56 -1.20 20.07
CA SER A 15 -36.81 -1.80 20.55
C SER A 15 -36.92 -3.33 20.44
N ILE A 16 -35.87 -4.05 20.05
CA ILE A 16 -35.85 -5.52 20.03
C ILE A 16 -35.98 -6.11 21.44
N ALA A 17 -36.68 -7.23 21.59
CA ALA A 17 -36.77 -7.97 22.85
C ALA A 17 -35.36 -8.39 23.33
N LEU A 18 -35.11 -8.25 24.63
CA LEU A 18 -33.86 -8.60 25.29
C LEU A 18 -34.01 -9.94 26.00
N ASP A 19 -33.17 -10.88 25.60
CA ASP A 19 -33.05 -12.24 26.10
C ASP A 19 -31.57 -12.66 26.18
N ALA A 20 -31.32 -13.94 26.46
CA ALA A 20 -29.97 -14.50 26.56
C ALA A 20 -29.18 -14.46 25.23
N ASN A 21 -29.84 -14.35 24.08
CA ASN A 21 -29.20 -14.33 22.76
C ASN A 21 -28.86 -12.90 22.30
N THR A 22 -29.71 -11.95 22.67
CA THR A 22 -29.62 -10.55 22.27
C THR A 22 -28.85 -9.69 23.27
N THR A 23 -28.56 -10.21 24.48
CA THR A 23 -27.76 -9.53 25.51
C THR A 23 -26.70 -10.44 26.13
N THR A 24 -25.52 -9.89 26.49
CA THR A 24 -24.50 -10.63 27.26
C THR A 24 -24.35 -10.09 28.68
N TRP A 25 -24.03 -10.97 29.64
CA TRP A 25 -23.99 -10.68 31.09
C TRP A 25 -23.12 -9.46 31.47
N TYR A 26 -21.95 -9.29 30.84
CA TYR A 26 -21.04 -8.16 31.08
C TYR A 26 -21.63 -6.78 30.68
N ARG A 27 -22.67 -6.78 29.83
CA ARG A 27 -23.32 -5.54 29.34
C ARG A 27 -24.37 -5.01 30.32
N GLN A 28 -24.92 -5.85 31.20
CA GLN A 28 -25.88 -5.42 32.23
C GLN A 28 -25.28 -4.43 33.23
N LYS A 29 -23.94 -4.33 33.33
CA LYS A 29 -23.24 -3.38 34.22
C LYS A 29 -23.01 -1.98 33.61
N ASN A 30 -22.73 -1.88 32.31
CA ASN A 30 -22.29 -0.61 31.67
C ASN A 30 -23.15 -0.18 30.47
N TYR A 31 -23.96 -1.07 29.90
CA TYR A 31 -24.78 -0.84 28.71
C TYR A 31 -26.18 -1.41 28.95
N ILE A 32 -26.82 -0.92 30.01
CA ILE A 32 -28.11 -1.39 30.51
C ILE A 32 -29.18 -1.22 29.43
N HIS A 33 -30.04 -2.23 29.27
CA HIS A 33 -31.16 -2.26 28.34
C HIS A 33 -30.78 -2.03 26.87
N LYS A 34 -29.57 -2.41 26.44
CA LYS A 34 -29.16 -2.36 25.03
C LYS A 34 -28.85 -3.75 24.50
N CYS A 35 -29.33 -4.05 23.29
CA CYS A 35 -28.99 -5.29 22.58
C CYS A 35 -27.53 -5.28 22.10
N ASN A 36 -27.06 -6.46 21.69
CA ASN A 36 -25.67 -6.68 21.31
C ASN A 36 -25.20 -5.76 20.17
N ASP A 37 -26.04 -5.53 19.17
CA ASP A 37 -25.71 -4.75 17.98
C ASP A 37 -25.72 -3.25 18.26
N CYS A 38 -26.68 -2.75 19.03
CA CYS A 38 -26.69 -1.33 19.42
C CYS A 38 -25.45 -0.96 20.23
N VAL A 39 -24.98 -1.84 21.12
CA VAL A 39 -23.72 -1.62 21.84
C VAL A 39 -22.50 -1.73 20.93
N ARG A 40 -22.48 -2.65 19.95
CA ARG A 40 -21.41 -2.70 18.94
C ARG A 40 -21.35 -1.41 18.14
N ALA A 41 -22.51 -0.90 17.70
CA ALA A 41 -22.62 0.36 16.97
C ALA A 41 -22.20 1.57 17.81
N GLU A 42 -22.58 1.62 19.09
CA GLU A 42 -22.15 2.65 20.03
C GLU A 42 -20.64 2.60 20.25
N LYS A 43 -20.07 1.43 20.52
CA LYS A 43 -18.61 1.25 20.65
C LYS A 43 -17.87 1.65 19.39
N ALA A 44 -18.40 1.34 18.22
CA ALA A 44 -17.84 1.77 16.94
C ALA A 44 -17.88 3.30 16.80
N ARG A 45 -18.98 3.96 17.19
CA ARG A 45 -19.08 5.44 17.23
C ARG A 45 -18.08 6.04 18.22
N GLN A 46 -18.02 5.52 19.44
CA GLN A 46 -17.08 5.97 20.46
C GLN A 46 -15.63 5.78 20.01
N GLY A 47 -15.32 4.65 19.37
CA GLY A 47 -14.01 4.38 18.78
C GLY A 47 -13.64 5.37 17.69
N ARG A 48 -14.57 5.67 16.76
CA ARG A 48 -14.39 6.71 15.74
C ARG A 48 -14.19 8.10 16.35
N LYS A 49 -14.99 8.44 17.36
CA LYS A 49 -14.85 9.71 18.08
C LYS A 49 -13.46 9.84 18.72
N LYS A 50 -13.02 8.84 19.48
CA LYS A 50 -11.67 8.82 20.08
C LYS A 50 -10.55 8.95 19.04
N TYR A 51 -10.72 8.33 17.86
CA TYR A 51 -9.76 8.46 16.76
C TYR A 51 -9.71 9.89 16.22
N ASN A 52 -10.89 10.50 15.97
CA ASN A 52 -11.02 11.84 15.45
C ASN A 52 -10.62 12.94 16.46
N ASP A 53 -10.79 12.68 17.76
CA ASP A 53 -10.46 13.63 18.84
C ASP A 53 -8.93 13.77 19.04
N ASN A 54 -8.12 12.81 18.56
CA ASN A 54 -6.66 12.85 18.72
C ASN A 54 -5.90 12.38 17.48
N PRO A 55 -6.04 13.10 16.34
CA PRO A 55 -5.43 12.70 15.07
C PRO A 55 -3.90 12.72 15.12
N SER A 56 -3.30 13.62 15.92
CA SER A 56 -1.85 13.72 16.08
C SER A 56 -1.26 12.46 16.72
N LYS A 57 -1.89 11.93 17.78
CA LYS A 57 -1.47 10.66 18.39
C LYS A 57 -1.51 9.50 17.40
N HIS A 58 -2.58 9.40 16.61
CA HIS A 58 -2.70 8.33 15.61
C HIS A 58 -1.68 8.48 14.47
N LEU A 59 -1.39 9.72 14.06
CA LEU A 59 -0.34 10.02 13.11
C LEU A 59 1.03 9.60 13.66
N GLU A 60 1.34 9.91 14.92
CA GLU A 60 2.61 9.49 15.55
C GLU A 60 2.75 7.96 15.62
N ILE A 61 1.69 7.26 16.02
CA ILE A 61 1.69 5.79 16.05
C ILE A 61 1.96 5.23 14.65
N SER A 62 1.30 5.78 13.61
CA SER A 62 1.52 5.38 12.23
C SER A 62 2.96 5.66 11.78
N LYS A 63 3.52 6.83 12.11
CA LYS A 63 4.93 7.18 11.83
C LYS A 63 5.89 6.19 12.48
N LYS A 64 5.72 5.89 13.78
CA LYS A 64 6.55 4.93 14.52
C LYS A 64 6.46 3.52 13.91
N SER A 65 5.25 3.08 13.57
CA SER A 65 5.04 1.76 12.94
C SER A 65 5.69 1.67 11.57
N LYS A 66 5.62 2.74 10.76
CA LYS A 66 6.27 2.81 9.44
C LYS A 66 7.78 2.79 9.56
N GLU A 67 8.34 3.56 10.47
CA GLU A 67 9.79 3.61 10.69
C GLU A 67 10.32 2.25 11.19
N LYS A 68 9.58 1.61 12.10
CA LYS A 68 9.89 0.24 12.53
C LYS A 68 9.94 -0.73 11.35
N LEU A 69 8.92 -0.71 10.49
CA LEU A 69 8.86 -1.59 9.32
C LEU A 69 9.98 -1.28 8.31
N ARG A 70 10.27 0.00 8.07
CA ARG A 70 11.35 0.46 7.21
C ARG A 70 12.70 -0.10 7.66
N ARG A 71 12.96 -0.11 8.96
CA ARG A 71 14.19 -0.63 9.55
C ARG A 71 14.26 -2.16 9.54
N GLU A 72 13.16 -2.84 9.89
CA GLU A 72 13.14 -4.30 10.07
C GLU A 72 12.97 -5.06 8.75
N ASN A 73 12.21 -4.50 7.81
CA ASN A 73 11.98 -5.11 6.49
C ASN A 73 11.81 -4.01 5.44
N PRO A 74 12.94 -3.39 5.00
CA PRO A 74 12.91 -2.29 4.03
C PRO A 74 12.28 -2.70 2.70
N LYS A 75 12.42 -3.97 2.29
CA LYS A 75 11.87 -4.50 1.04
C LYS A 75 10.34 -4.55 1.08
N LYS A 76 9.77 -5.11 2.16
CA LYS A 76 8.31 -5.09 2.41
C LYS A 76 7.77 -3.68 2.55
N TYR A 77 8.49 -2.81 3.26
CA TYR A 77 8.12 -1.39 3.35
C TYR A 77 8.01 -0.75 1.97
N THR A 78 9.03 -0.93 1.12
CA THR A 78 9.02 -0.40 -0.25
C THR A 78 7.86 -0.97 -1.06
N ALA A 79 7.61 -2.28 -1.02
CA ALA A 79 6.51 -2.91 -1.76
C ALA A 79 5.14 -2.32 -1.40
N ILE A 80 4.87 -2.11 -0.10
CA ILE A 80 3.64 -1.46 0.38
C ILE A 80 3.55 -0.02 -0.14
N GLN A 81 4.64 0.73 -0.09
CA GLN A 81 4.69 2.12 -0.57
C GLN A 81 4.52 2.20 -2.10
N GLN A 82 5.08 1.25 -2.85
CA GLN A 82 4.95 1.15 -4.29
C GLN A 82 3.50 0.83 -4.68
N ALA A 83 2.83 -0.13 -4.01
CA ALA A 83 1.42 -0.42 -4.24
C ALA A 83 0.53 0.81 -3.98
N ALA A 84 0.76 1.51 -2.87
CA ALA A 84 0.00 2.71 -2.54
C ALA A 84 0.20 3.86 -3.55
N SER A 85 1.44 4.07 -4.00
CA SER A 85 1.77 5.15 -4.95
C SER A 85 1.37 4.83 -6.39
N SER A 86 1.50 3.58 -6.84
CA SER A 86 1.02 3.15 -8.15
C SER A 86 -0.49 3.18 -8.26
N ARG A 87 -1.24 2.81 -7.20
CA ARG A 87 -2.70 2.96 -7.17
C ARG A 87 -3.13 4.40 -7.40
N LYS A 88 -2.48 5.35 -6.74
CA LYS A 88 -2.75 6.79 -6.95
C LYS A 88 -2.47 7.22 -8.38
N ARG A 89 -1.35 6.77 -8.97
CA ARG A 89 -0.99 7.05 -10.37
C ARG A 89 -2.00 6.44 -11.35
N ALA A 90 -2.39 5.19 -11.14
CA ALA A 90 -3.37 4.49 -11.96
C ALA A 90 -4.71 5.24 -11.98
N MET A 91 -5.20 5.64 -10.80
CA MET A 91 -6.44 6.41 -10.66
C MET A 91 -6.35 7.77 -11.35
N ALA A 92 -5.23 8.49 -11.21
CA ALA A 92 -5.03 9.79 -11.86
C ALA A 92 -4.96 9.69 -13.40
N LEU A 93 -4.48 8.57 -13.92
CA LEU A 93 -4.32 8.32 -15.35
C LEU A 93 -5.47 7.53 -15.98
N GLY A 94 -6.49 7.14 -15.19
CA GLY A 94 -7.60 6.30 -15.68
C GLY A 94 -7.17 4.89 -16.10
N LEU A 95 -6.10 4.34 -15.50
CA LEU A 95 -5.55 3.03 -15.85
C LEU A 95 -6.08 1.92 -14.93
N SER A 96 -6.18 0.71 -15.48
CA SER A 96 -6.46 -0.51 -14.70
C SER A 96 -5.42 -0.72 -13.59
N TYR A 97 -5.88 -1.23 -12.45
CA TYR A 97 -5.05 -1.51 -11.29
C TYR A 97 -5.43 -2.85 -10.65
N ASP A 98 -4.47 -3.78 -10.60
CA ASP A 98 -4.59 -5.08 -9.94
C ASP A 98 -3.21 -5.50 -9.39
N LEU A 99 -2.75 -4.80 -8.35
CA LEU A 99 -1.50 -5.13 -7.66
C LEU A 99 -1.70 -5.22 -6.16
N ALA A 100 -1.33 -6.38 -5.61
CA ALA A 100 -1.10 -6.61 -4.20
C ALA A 100 0.36 -6.26 -3.82
N TRP A 101 0.61 -5.85 -2.58
CA TRP A 101 1.99 -5.56 -2.15
C TRP A 101 2.82 -6.85 -2.03
N GLU A 102 2.18 -7.98 -1.77
CA GLU A 102 2.76 -9.32 -1.72
C GLU A 102 3.37 -9.69 -3.08
N TYR A 103 2.63 -9.43 -4.16
CA TYR A 103 3.12 -9.63 -5.52
C TYR A 103 4.35 -8.75 -5.78
N LEU A 104 4.27 -7.45 -5.46
CA LEU A 104 5.41 -6.53 -5.63
C LEU A 104 6.64 -6.97 -4.82
N LEU A 105 6.44 -7.49 -3.61
CA LEU A 105 7.53 -8.04 -2.80
C LEU A 105 8.15 -9.28 -3.47
N SER A 106 7.33 -10.16 -4.08
CA SER A 106 7.80 -11.38 -4.73
C SER A 106 8.66 -11.12 -5.97
N ILE A 107 8.37 -10.05 -6.72
CA ILE A 107 9.12 -9.68 -7.93
C ILE A 107 10.25 -8.68 -7.67
N SER A 108 10.45 -8.26 -6.41
CA SER A 108 11.48 -7.28 -6.04
C SER A 108 12.87 -7.95 -6.03
N PRO A 109 13.80 -7.60 -6.94
CA PRO A 109 15.10 -8.28 -7.01
C PRO A 109 16.11 -7.64 -6.05
N ASP A 110 17.10 -8.41 -5.57
CA ASP A 110 18.17 -7.83 -4.74
C ASP A 110 19.20 -7.04 -5.56
N VAL A 111 19.29 -7.35 -6.86
CA VAL A 111 20.21 -6.72 -7.82
C VAL A 111 19.41 -6.11 -8.96
N CYS A 112 19.81 -4.92 -9.42
CA CYS A 112 19.16 -4.22 -10.52
C CYS A 112 19.34 -5.02 -11.82
N PRO A 113 18.26 -5.35 -12.55
CA PRO A 113 18.38 -6.13 -13.79
C PRO A 113 19.00 -5.35 -14.96
N VAL A 114 19.18 -4.02 -14.82
CA VAL A 114 19.76 -3.17 -15.88
C VAL A 114 21.24 -2.89 -15.65
N PHE A 115 21.63 -2.59 -14.40
CA PHE A 115 22.99 -2.17 -14.05
C PHE A 115 23.78 -3.20 -13.24
N PHE A 116 23.12 -4.29 -12.82
CA PHE A 116 23.75 -5.35 -12.04
C PHE A 116 24.34 -4.90 -10.70
N GLU A 117 23.86 -3.78 -10.16
CA GLU A 117 24.22 -3.24 -8.83
C GLU A 117 23.12 -3.52 -7.79
N PRO A 118 23.45 -3.59 -6.48
CA PRO A 118 22.46 -3.81 -5.42
C PRO A 118 21.37 -2.74 -5.39
N ILE A 119 20.10 -3.18 -5.36
CA ILE A 119 18.97 -2.25 -5.21
C ILE A 119 18.81 -1.84 -3.75
N LYS A 120 18.56 -0.55 -3.54
CA LYS A 120 18.30 0.04 -2.22
C LYS A 120 16.80 0.09 -1.93
N TYR A 121 16.40 -0.55 -0.83
CA TYR A 121 15.03 -0.58 -0.32
C TYR A 121 14.88 0.29 0.94
N GLY A 122 13.65 0.46 1.43
CA GLY A 122 13.35 1.24 2.64
C GLY A 122 12.85 2.65 2.36
N GLY A 123 12.88 3.12 1.11
CA GLY A 123 12.50 4.50 0.78
C GLY A 123 13.39 5.54 1.48
N GLY A 124 13.24 6.81 1.10
CA GLY A 124 14.09 7.90 1.58
C GLY A 124 14.45 8.85 0.45
N GLU A 125 15.67 9.36 0.46
CA GLU A 125 16.20 10.14 -0.65
C GLU A 125 16.18 9.32 -1.95
N ARG A 126 15.85 9.99 -3.05
CA ARG A 126 15.82 9.37 -4.38
C ARG A 126 17.24 9.19 -4.89
N ASP A 127 17.89 8.14 -4.44
CA ASP A 127 19.16 7.69 -4.99
C ASP A 127 18.95 6.92 -6.30
N ASN A 128 19.97 6.90 -7.16
CA ASN A 128 20.01 6.18 -8.44
C ASN A 128 19.63 4.70 -8.28
N MET A 129 20.16 4.03 -7.26
CA MET A 129 19.88 2.61 -6.99
C MET A 129 18.65 2.35 -6.11
N SER A 130 17.85 3.38 -5.80
CA SER A 130 16.58 3.18 -5.09
C SER A 130 15.62 2.33 -5.91
N ALA A 131 14.93 1.39 -5.28
CA ALA A 131 13.91 0.56 -5.92
C ALA A 131 12.76 1.41 -6.49
N SER A 132 12.52 1.29 -7.80
CA SER A 132 11.43 1.95 -8.53
C SER A 132 10.53 0.94 -9.21
N LEU A 133 9.22 1.22 -9.24
CA LEU A 133 8.23 0.40 -9.91
C LEU A 133 7.99 0.92 -11.34
N ASP A 134 8.42 0.13 -12.32
CA ASP A 134 8.32 0.38 -13.75
C ASP A 134 7.19 -0.43 -14.39
N ARG A 135 6.53 0.16 -15.39
CA ARG A 135 5.56 -0.55 -16.25
C ARG A 135 6.30 -1.10 -17.46
N ILE A 136 6.10 -2.38 -17.75
CA ILE A 136 6.76 -3.04 -18.89
C ILE A 136 6.21 -2.44 -20.18
N ASP A 137 4.89 -2.50 -20.36
CA ASP A 137 4.15 -1.78 -21.38
C ASP A 137 3.51 -0.51 -20.79
N PRO A 138 3.95 0.70 -21.21
CA PRO A 138 3.38 1.97 -20.75
C PRO A 138 1.91 2.21 -21.15
N SER A 139 1.40 1.51 -22.17
CA SER A 139 0.01 1.61 -22.63
C SER A 139 -0.94 0.81 -21.73
N ALA A 140 -0.41 -0.20 -21.04
CA ALA A 140 -1.17 -1.03 -20.11
C ALA A 140 -1.17 -0.49 -18.67
N GLY A 141 -2.08 -1.04 -17.86
CA GLY A 141 -2.29 -0.66 -16.48
C GLY A 141 -1.23 -1.21 -15.51
N TYR A 142 -1.43 -0.91 -14.23
CA TYR A 142 -0.65 -1.47 -13.13
C TYR A 142 -1.28 -2.81 -12.73
N VAL A 143 -0.94 -3.90 -13.43
CA VAL A 143 -1.48 -5.25 -13.21
C VAL A 143 -0.35 -6.26 -13.09
N GLU A 144 -0.61 -7.40 -12.48
CA GLU A 144 0.36 -8.51 -12.44
C GLU A 144 0.82 -8.87 -13.86
N GLY A 145 2.12 -9.10 -14.03
CA GLY A 145 2.75 -9.38 -15.32
C GLY A 145 3.11 -8.14 -16.15
N ASN A 146 2.55 -6.95 -15.87
CA ASN A 146 2.91 -5.71 -16.57
C ASN A 146 3.78 -4.74 -15.74
N VAL A 147 4.34 -5.20 -14.63
CA VAL A 147 5.21 -4.38 -13.78
C VAL A 147 6.48 -5.10 -13.39
N ARG A 148 7.52 -4.33 -13.11
CA ARG A 148 8.80 -4.82 -12.59
C ARG A 148 9.44 -3.81 -11.67
N VAL A 149 10.31 -4.28 -10.78
CA VAL A 149 11.12 -3.43 -9.92
C VAL A 149 12.51 -3.30 -10.52
N ILE A 150 12.92 -2.07 -10.82
CA ILE A 150 14.24 -1.71 -11.34
C ILE A 150 14.81 -0.56 -10.52
N SER A 151 16.07 -0.18 -10.76
CA SER A 151 16.63 1.01 -10.11
C SER A 151 15.96 2.30 -10.59
N ASN A 152 15.93 3.32 -9.74
CA ASN A 152 15.41 4.65 -10.07
C ASN A 152 16.11 5.24 -11.30
N LEU A 153 17.44 5.08 -11.40
CA LEU A 153 18.20 5.50 -12.59
C LEU A 153 17.69 4.82 -13.87
N ALA A 154 17.46 3.51 -13.85
CA ALA A 154 16.99 2.77 -15.02
C ALA A 154 15.59 3.25 -15.41
N ASN A 155 14.71 3.46 -14.43
CA ASN A 155 13.38 3.98 -14.64
C ASN A 155 13.39 5.42 -15.18
N ILE A 156 14.34 6.26 -14.77
CA ILE A 156 14.54 7.62 -15.29
C ILE A 156 15.04 7.57 -16.74
N MET A 157 16.02 6.71 -17.04
CA MET A 157 16.54 6.56 -18.41
C MET A 157 15.46 6.06 -19.39
N LYS A 158 14.57 5.17 -18.92
CA LYS A 158 13.42 4.70 -19.70
C LYS A 158 12.29 5.74 -19.83
N ASN A 159 12.30 6.79 -19.00
CA ASN A 159 11.17 7.70 -18.88
C ASN A 159 10.82 8.38 -20.22
N ASN A 160 9.55 8.30 -20.62
CA ASN A 160 9.00 8.84 -21.87
C ASN A 160 9.65 8.36 -23.18
N ALA A 161 10.56 7.38 -23.14
CA ALA A 161 11.15 6.81 -24.34
C ALA A 161 10.31 5.63 -24.85
N THR A 162 10.08 5.58 -26.16
CA THR A 162 9.58 4.36 -26.82
C THR A 162 10.69 3.30 -26.88
N HIS A 163 10.33 2.06 -27.19
CA HIS A 163 11.32 1.00 -27.34
C HIS A 163 12.32 1.33 -28.46
N GLU A 164 11.83 1.87 -29.58
CA GLU A 164 12.63 2.27 -30.73
C GLU A 164 13.59 3.40 -30.37
N GLN A 165 13.12 4.41 -29.62
CA GLN A 165 13.96 5.50 -29.13
C GLN A 165 15.07 5.01 -28.19
N MET A 166 14.77 4.03 -27.33
CA MET A 166 15.78 3.42 -26.46
C MET A 166 16.84 2.65 -27.25
N VAL A 167 16.45 1.91 -28.30
CA VAL A 167 17.38 1.22 -29.20
C VAL A 167 18.26 2.23 -29.95
N MET A 168 17.67 3.25 -30.56
CA MET A 168 18.41 4.30 -31.26
C MET A 168 19.43 5.00 -30.35
N PHE A 169 19.04 5.31 -29.11
CA PHE A 169 19.93 5.89 -28.12
C PHE A 169 21.09 4.94 -27.78
N ALA A 170 20.81 3.67 -27.52
CA ALA A 170 21.83 2.67 -27.24
C ALA A 170 22.82 2.49 -28.40
N GLU A 171 22.34 2.42 -29.64
CA GLU A 171 23.18 2.34 -30.84
C GLU A 171 24.06 3.58 -31.04
N TRP A 172 23.53 4.76 -30.78
CA TRP A 172 24.32 5.99 -30.81
C TRP A 172 25.43 5.98 -29.76
N VAL A 173 25.13 5.63 -28.50
CA VAL A 173 26.13 5.50 -27.43
C VAL A 173 27.23 4.49 -27.80
N LEU A 174 26.85 3.33 -28.35
CA LEU A 174 27.80 2.28 -28.74
C LEU A 174 28.70 2.72 -29.91
N ARG A 175 28.19 3.51 -30.86
CA ARG A 175 29.00 4.08 -31.95
C ARG A 175 29.96 5.15 -31.42
N ASP A 176 29.49 6.03 -30.55
CA ASP A 176 30.28 7.13 -30.01
C ASP A 176 31.49 6.62 -29.21
N VAL A 177 31.28 5.59 -28.36
CA VAL A 177 32.37 4.96 -27.58
C VAL A 177 33.44 4.32 -28.47
N LYS A 178 33.06 3.73 -29.61
CA LYS A 178 34.03 3.18 -30.57
C LYS A 178 34.90 4.28 -31.19
N ASN A 179 34.31 5.42 -31.49
CA ASN A 179 35.04 6.56 -32.04
C ASN A 179 36.00 7.14 -30.98
N THR A 180 35.56 7.31 -29.73
CA THR A 180 36.43 7.83 -28.65
C THR A 180 37.59 6.90 -28.27
N GLN A 181 37.43 5.58 -28.39
CA GLN A 181 38.54 4.64 -28.19
C GLN A 181 39.56 4.68 -29.34
N THR A 182 39.10 4.95 -30.57
CA THR A 182 39.97 5.05 -31.75
C THR A 182 40.83 6.32 -31.71
N ASP A 183 40.30 7.42 -31.15
CA ASP A 183 41.01 8.70 -31.01
C ASP A 183 41.98 8.75 -29.81
N ARG A 184 41.91 7.79 -28.88
CA ARG A 184 42.84 7.68 -27.74
C ARG A 184 44.08 6.81 -28.02
N ILE A 185 44.18 6.22 -29.20
CA ILE A 185 45.28 5.32 -29.62
C ILE A 185 46.16 5.97 -30.71
N LYS A 186 45.89 7.22 -31.10
CA LYS A 186 46.78 8.04 -31.93
C LYS A 186 47.56 9.03 -31.07
#